data_AF-G3N7E1-F1
#
_entry.id   AF-G3N7E1-F1
#
_cell.length_a   1.000
_cell.length_b   1.000
_cell.length_c   1.000
_cell.angle_alpha   90.00
_cell.angle_beta   90.00
_cell.angle_gamma   90.00
#
_symmetry.space_group_name_H-M   'P 1'
#
loop_
_entity.id
_entity.type
_entity.pdbx_description
1 polymer ?
#
loop_
_entity_poly.entity_id
_entity_poly.type
_entity_poly.pdbx_seq_one_letter_code
_entity_poly.pdbx_strand_id
1 'polypeptide(L)'
;VVPITGRNHEVNLTAIVIPTEANLSVFYWWIGDNQRPTLTLQNSLWTRFPETGEVSVTVQASNSRSMVQDTRTVRVYDNFQVIPLSFSTSLDNFNPNIPDWREDIGQLVTKILVKTTGIPLESLVTVVKPGLPTTADLYVLPLDREPAKMNMFTDKRIPAIIQAFNGNNVSFVVRGGLRVLVMLADPNAGYHATFGSPGFWALAVTFAISIIATGSIILYKFKRKLPGSRNVYAQMHNEKEQEMTSPVNHSEATQNIIQGSHSGVVLSINSRELHSYLTS
;
A
#
# COMPACT_ATOMS: atom_id res chain seq x y z
N VAL A 1 4.30 14.20 -13.61
CA VAL A 1 4.58 15.04 -12.42
C VAL A 1 6.06 15.35 -12.38
N VAL A 2 6.46 16.60 -12.16
CA VAL A 2 7.87 16.96 -11.99
C VAL A 2 8.35 16.52 -10.60
N PRO A 3 9.34 15.63 -10.46
CA PRO A 3 9.87 15.21 -9.17
C PRO A 3 10.59 16.38 -8.47
N ILE A 4 10.30 16.55 -7.18
CA ILE A 4 10.85 17.62 -6.33
C ILE A 4 11.50 16.97 -5.11
N THR A 5 12.69 17.45 -4.74
CA THR A 5 13.39 16.97 -3.53
C THR A 5 14.18 18.09 -2.87
N GLY A 6 14.50 17.88 -1.60
CA GLY A 6 15.39 18.75 -0.85
C GLY A 6 16.86 18.42 -1.14
N ARG A 7 17.71 19.43 -1.04
CA ARG A 7 19.16 19.24 -1.07
C ARG A 7 19.57 18.17 -0.04
N ASN A 8 20.44 17.25 -0.44
CA ASN A 8 20.96 16.15 0.37
C ASN A 8 19.91 15.19 0.96
N HIS A 9 18.64 15.27 0.55
CA HIS A 9 17.64 14.29 0.97
C HIS A 9 17.82 12.99 0.19
N GLU A 10 17.62 11.88 0.90
CA GLU A 10 17.67 10.55 0.32
C GLU A 10 16.41 10.29 -0.52
N VAL A 11 16.61 10.03 -1.80
CA VAL A 11 15.53 9.76 -2.75
C VAL A 11 15.65 8.36 -3.32
N ASN A 12 14.50 7.73 -3.56
CA ASN A 12 14.42 6.45 -4.25
C ASN A 12 14.04 6.68 -5.71
N LEU A 13 14.99 6.48 -6.61
CA LEU A 13 14.72 6.46 -8.04
C LEU A 13 14.21 5.08 -8.41
N THR A 14 13.09 5.00 -9.12
CA THR A 14 12.50 3.71 -9.53
C THR A 14 12.21 3.73 -11.02
N ALA A 15 12.66 2.69 -11.71
CA ALA A 15 12.35 2.42 -13.11
C ALA A 15 11.27 1.34 -13.18
N ILE A 16 10.16 1.64 -13.85
CA ILE A 16 9.10 0.68 -14.11
C ILE A 16 9.21 0.26 -15.57
N VAL A 17 9.44 -1.04 -15.80
CA VAL A 17 9.59 -1.64 -17.13
C VAL A 17 8.47 -2.65 -17.32
N ILE A 18 7.95 -2.75 -18.55
CA ILE A 18 6.91 -3.72 -18.92
C ILE A 18 7.54 -4.73 -19.88
N PRO A 19 7.42 -6.06 -19.63
CA PRO A 19 6.75 -6.68 -18.48
C PRO A 19 7.54 -6.52 -17.18
N THR A 20 6.83 -6.41 -16.05
CA THR A 20 7.40 -6.16 -14.71
C THR A 20 8.31 -7.30 -14.23
N GLU A 21 8.12 -8.51 -14.75
CA GLU A 21 8.86 -9.73 -14.42
C GLU A 21 10.14 -9.92 -15.26
N ALA A 22 10.82 -8.82 -15.60
CA ALA A 22 12.05 -8.90 -16.37
C ALA A 22 13.22 -9.35 -15.46
N ASN A 23 13.25 -10.65 -15.14
CA ASN A 23 14.18 -11.29 -14.19
C ASN A 23 15.69 -11.09 -14.49
N LEU A 24 16.04 -10.56 -15.65
CA LEU A 24 17.42 -10.35 -16.11
C LEU A 24 17.57 -8.98 -16.81
N SER A 25 17.22 -7.91 -16.11
CA SER A 25 17.48 -6.54 -16.58
C SER A 25 18.62 -5.91 -15.81
N VAL A 26 19.52 -5.24 -16.52
CA VAL A 26 20.55 -4.36 -15.96
C VAL A 26 20.09 -2.93 -16.16
N PHE A 27 20.12 -2.14 -15.09
CA PHE A 27 19.76 -0.74 -15.08
C PHE A 27 21.01 0.13 -15.03
N TYR A 28 21.09 1.08 -15.95
CA TYR A 28 22.16 2.06 -16.07
C TYR A 28 21.58 3.42 -15.70
N TRP A 29 22.16 4.07 -14.70
CA TRP A 29 21.67 5.33 -14.16
C TRP A 29 22.68 6.44 -14.37
N TRP A 30 22.32 7.47 -15.14
CA TRP A 30 23.09 8.71 -15.27
C TRP A 30 22.37 9.80 -14.47
N ILE A 31 23.09 10.41 -13.52
CA ILE A 31 22.57 11.46 -12.66
C ILE A 31 23.36 12.74 -12.92
N GLY A 32 22.68 13.78 -13.39
CA GLY A 32 23.29 15.04 -13.80
C GLY A 32 24.25 14.83 -14.97
N ASP A 33 25.38 15.55 -14.93
CA ASP A 33 26.39 15.54 -15.99
C ASP A 33 27.40 14.38 -15.88
N ASN A 34 27.13 13.40 -15.00
CA ASN A 34 27.99 12.25 -14.81
C ASN A 34 27.96 11.34 -16.05
N GLN A 35 29.08 11.26 -16.76
CA GLN A 35 29.22 10.43 -17.97
C GLN A 35 29.23 8.93 -17.68
N ARG A 36 29.62 8.52 -16.47
CA ARG A 36 29.67 7.11 -16.06
C ARG A 36 28.37 6.73 -15.36
N PRO A 37 27.64 5.71 -15.84
CA PRO A 37 26.43 5.27 -15.18
C PRO A 37 26.74 4.46 -13.92
N THR A 38 25.86 4.57 -12.93
CA THR A 38 25.76 3.60 -11.84
C THR A 38 24.99 2.39 -12.34
N LEU A 39 25.47 1.18 -12.04
CA LEU A 39 24.82 -0.06 -12.46
C LEU A 39 24.05 -0.69 -11.30
N THR A 40 22.80 -1.09 -11.54
CA THR A 40 22.00 -1.87 -10.59
C THR A 40 21.31 -3.04 -11.28
N LEU A 41 21.08 -4.12 -10.53
CA LEU A 41 20.22 -5.23 -10.94
C LEU A 41 18.77 -5.01 -10.49
N GLN A 42 18.59 -4.27 -9.39
CA GLN A 42 17.28 -3.83 -8.94
C GLN A 42 16.80 -2.66 -9.78
N ASN A 43 15.49 -2.54 -9.92
CA ASN A 43 14.84 -1.45 -10.64
C ASN A 43 14.81 -0.13 -9.84
N SER A 44 15.54 -0.06 -8.73
CA SER A 44 15.62 1.11 -7.88
C SER A 44 17.07 1.49 -7.53
N LEU A 45 17.27 2.78 -7.27
CA LEU A 45 18.54 3.36 -6.86
C LEU A 45 18.29 4.46 -5.81
N TRP A 46 18.89 4.28 -4.63
CA TRP A 46 18.94 5.33 -3.61
C TRP A 46 20.06 6.32 -3.93
N THR A 47 19.75 7.61 -3.92
CA THR A 47 20.73 8.68 -4.17
C THR A 47 20.40 9.96 -3.42
N ARG A 48 21.33 10.92 -3.46
CA ARG A 48 21.20 12.26 -2.88
C ARG A 48 21.71 13.29 -3.88
N PHE A 49 21.10 14.47 -3.88
CA PHE A 49 21.52 15.58 -4.74
C PHE A 49 22.26 16.65 -3.91
N PRO A 50 23.57 16.86 -4.15
CA PRO A 50 24.37 17.77 -3.35
C PRO A 50 24.14 19.25 -3.68
N GLU A 51 23.70 19.53 -4.91
CA GLU A 51 23.50 20.87 -5.44
C GLU A 51 22.03 21.13 -5.74
N THR A 52 21.61 22.38 -5.57
CA THR A 52 20.27 22.85 -5.92
C THR A 52 20.18 23.15 -7.41
N GLY A 53 18.99 22.98 -7.98
CA GLY A 53 18.73 23.26 -9.39
C GLY A 53 17.97 22.14 -10.06
N GLU A 54 17.98 22.15 -11.38
CA GLU A 54 17.38 21.09 -12.19
C GLU A 54 18.45 20.06 -12.54
N VAL A 55 18.22 18.80 -12.14
CA VAL A 55 19.14 17.68 -12.37
C VAL A 55 18.45 16.67 -13.28
N SER A 56 19.02 16.39 -14.44
CA SER A 56 18.54 15.34 -15.33
C SER A 56 18.94 13.96 -14.80
N VAL A 57 17.96 13.07 -14.65
CA VAL A 57 18.16 11.67 -14.31
C VAL A 57 17.75 10.83 -15.51
N THR A 58 18.70 10.10 -16.08
CA THR A 58 18.46 9.16 -17.16
C THR A 58 18.59 7.75 -16.63
N VAL A 59 17.62 6.89 -16.96
CA VAL A 59 17.71 5.46 -16.70
C VAL A 59 17.54 4.69 -17.99
N GLN A 60 18.42 3.73 -18.21
CA GLN A 60 18.30 2.77 -19.29
C GLN A 60 18.15 1.38 -18.68
N ALA A 61 17.08 0.68 -19.04
CA ALA A 61 16.89 -0.72 -18.71
C ALA A 61 17.26 -1.56 -19.93
N SER A 62 18.24 -2.44 -19.78
CA SER A 62 18.67 -3.36 -20.83
C SER A 62 18.47 -4.79 -20.37
N ASN A 63 17.86 -5.61 -21.23
CA ASN A 63 17.86 -7.05 -21.09
C ASN A 63 18.61 -7.67 -22.29
N SER A 64 18.52 -8.99 -22.46
CA SER A 64 19.23 -9.70 -23.54
C SER A 64 18.73 -9.41 -24.96
N ARG A 65 17.53 -8.82 -25.11
CA ARG A 65 16.83 -8.67 -26.39
C ARG A 65 16.40 -7.24 -26.71
N SER A 66 16.30 -6.38 -25.70
CA SER A 66 15.80 -5.03 -25.85
C SER A 66 16.42 -4.07 -24.83
N MET A 67 16.36 -2.80 -25.19
CA MET A 67 16.84 -1.69 -24.39
C MET A 67 15.82 -0.57 -24.47
N VAL A 68 15.45 -0.03 -23.31
CA VAL A 68 14.58 1.14 -23.20
C VAL A 68 15.26 2.17 -22.32
N GLN A 69 15.06 3.44 -22.62
CA GLN A 69 15.64 4.56 -21.88
C GLN A 69 14.57 5.62 -21.64
N ASP A 70 14.56 6.18 -20.42
CA ASP A 70 13.75 7.35 -20.08
C ASP A 70 14.61 8.40 -19.37
N THR A 71 14.21 9.66 -19.46
CA THR A 71 14.89 10.79 -18.85
C THR A 71 13.90 11.70 -18.15
N ARG A 72 14.18 12.03 -16.88
CA ARG A 72 13.35 12.90 -16.06
C ARG A 72 14.19 13.96 -15.36
N THR A 73 13.68 15.18 -15.33
CA THR A 73 14.31 16.30 -14.62
C THR A 73 13.79 16.35 -13.19
N VAL A 74 14.69 16.28 -12.22
CA VAL A 74 14.42 16.45 -10.78
C VAL A 74 14.75 17.89 -10.39
N ARG A 75 13.83 18.56 -9.70
CA ARG A 75 14.07 19.89 -9.13
C ARG A 75 14.51 19.78 -7.68
N VAL A 76 15.69 20.31 -7.38
CA VAL A 76 16.32 20.24 -6.06
C VAL A 76 16.33 21.64 -5.46
N TYR A 77 15.73 21.78 -4.27
CA TYR A 77 15.63 23.06 -3.54
C TYR A 77 16.31 22.97 -2.18
N ASP A 78 16.85 24.10 -1.68
CA ASP A 78 17.37 24.17 -0.32
C ASP A 78 16.23 24.09 0.71
N ASN A 79 15.22 24.95 0.54
CA ASN A 79 14.02 24.94 1.38
C ASN A 79 12.77 25.10 0.53
N PHE A 80 11.73 24.36 0.89
CA PHE A 80 10.36 24.49 0.40
C PHE A 80 9.42 24.07 1.52
N GLN A 81 8.16 24.45 1.42
CA GLN A 81 7.15 24.04 2.39
C GLN A 81 6.17 23.07 1.74
N VAL A 82 5.75 22.07 2.50
CA VAL A 82 4.80 21.04 2.06
C VAL A 82 3.52 21.20 2.87
N ILE A 83 2.41 21.40 2.18
CA ILE A 83 1.07 21.48 2.77
C ILE A 83 0.31 20.22 2.36
N PRO A 84 -0.05 19.32 3.30
CA PRO A 84 -0.79 18.11 2.96
C PRO A 84 -2.24 18.47 2.66
N LEU A 85 -2.77 17.87 1.60
CA LEU A 85 -4.11 18.10 1.08
C LEU A 85 -4.91 16.79 1.07
N SER A 86 -6.20 16.91 1.36
CA SER A 86 -7.18 15.84 1.25
C SER A 86 -8.24 16.23 0.22
N PHE A 87 -8.85 15.22 -0.41
CA PHE A 87 -9.96 15.42 -1.32
C PHE A 87 -11.24 14.89 -0.68
N SER A 88 -12.39 15.39 -1.11
CA SER A 88 -13.66 14.76 -0.78
C SER A 88 -13.66 13.30 -1.24
N THR A 89 -14.16 12.39 -0.39
CA THR A 89 -14.22 10.94 -0.63
C THR A 89 -14.91 10.55 -1.94
N SER A 90 -15.76 11.44 -2.47
CA SER A 90 -16.43 11.28 -3.74
C SER A 90 -15.47 11.16 -4.93
N LEU A 91 -14.24 11.69 -4.84
CA LEU A 91 -13.21 11.57 -5.88
C LEU A 91 -12.64 10.15 -5.98
N ASP A 92 -12.64 9.38 -4.88
CA ASP A 92 -12.04 8.05 -4.83
C ASP A 92 -12.70 7.08 -5.81
N ASN A 93 -14.00 7.23 -6.06
CA ASN A 93 -14.75 6.44 -7.04
C ASN A 93 -14.31 6.68 -8.49
N PHE A 94 -13.61 7.78 -8.75
CA PHE A 94 -13.12 8.19 -10.07
C PHE A 94 -11.61 8.14 -10.16
N ASN A 95 -10.91 7.57 -9.17
CA ASN A 95 -9.46 7.46 -9.15
C ASN A 95 -8.99 6.16 -9.84
N PRO A 96 -8.52 6.22 -11.11
CA PRO A 96 -8.00 5.05 -11.83
C PRO A 96 -6.63 4.57 -11.33
N ASN A 97 -6.00 5.25 -10.37
CA ASN A 97 -4.67 4.98 -9.85
C ASN A 97 -3.53 5.01 -10.91
N ILE A 98 -3.70 5.73 -12.02
CA ILE A 98 -2.66 5.92 -13.05
C ILE A 98 -1.93 7.27 -12.88
N PRO A 99 -0.64 7.37 -13.27
CA PRO A 99 0.16 8.59 -13.08
C PRO A 99 -0.35 9.79 -13.87
N ASP A 100 -0.82 9.61 -15.11
CA ASP A 100 -1.27 10.71 -15.97
C ASP A 100 -2.50 11.41 -15.36
N TRP A 101 -3.45 10.64 -14.85
CA TRP A 101 -4.61 11.18 -14.13
C TRP A 101 -4.19 11.99 -12.89
N ARG A 102 -3.20 11.51 -12.13
CA ARG A 102 -2.68 12.22 -10.95
C ARG A 102 -2.01 13.54 -11.33
N GLU A 103 -1.32 13.57 -12.47
CA GLU A 103 -0.72 14.78 -13.02
C GLU A 103 -1.79 15.80 -13.43
N ASP A 104 -2.82 15.38 -14.15
CA ASP A 104 -3.91 16.26 -14.57
C ASP A 104 -4.65 16.87 -13.37
N ILE A 105 -4.98 16.06 -12.36
CA ILE A 105 -5.61 16.54 -11.13
C ILE A 105 -4.68 17.50 -10.38
N GLY A 106 -3.38 17.18 -10.25
CA GLY A 106 -2.40 18.06 -9.62
C GLY A 106 -2.30 19.42 -10.32
N GLN A 107 -2.25 19.44 -11.66
CA GLN A 107 -2.24 20.66 -12.45
C GLN A 107 -3.53 21.47 -12.28
N LEU A 108 -4.68 20.80 -12.26
CA LEU A 108 -5.98 21.44 -12.05
C LEU A 108 -6.06 22.15 -10.70
N VAL A 109 -5.68 21.47 -9.62
CA VAL A 109 -5.66 22.05 -8.26
C VAL A 109 -4.72 23.25 -8.20
N THR A 110 -3.53 23.11 -8.79
CA THR A 110 -2.54 24.20 -8.86
C THR A 110 -3.10 25.41 -9.60
N LYS A 111 -3.75 25.21 -10.74
CA LYS A 111 -4.37 26.29 -11.54
C LYS A 111 -5.50 27.00 -10.80
N ILE A 112 -6.31 26.26 -10.04
CA ILE A 112 -7.37 26.84 -9.20
C ILE A 112 -6.76 27.70 -8.09
N LEU A 113 -5.72 27.21 -7.41
CA LEU A 113 -5.01 27.97 -6.37
C LEU A 113 -4.42 29.27 -6.89
N VAL A 114 -3.74 29.22 -8.04
CA VAL A 114 -3.18 30.41 -8.71
C VAL A 114 -4.28 31.44 -8.98
N LYS A 115 -5.42 31.01 -9.51
CA LYS A 115 -6.56 31.89 -9.80
C LYS A 115 -7.17 32.51 -8.54
N THR A 116 -7.25 31.75 -7.45
CA THR A 116 -7.88 32.18 -6.20
C THR A 116 -6.98 33.05 -5.34
N THR A 117 -5.67 32.79 -5.32
CA THR A 117 -4.70 33.45 -4.44
C THR A 117 -3.84 34.50 -5.14
N GLY A 118 -3.76 34.47 -6.47
CA GLY A 118 -2.84 35.32 -7.24
C GLY A 118 -1.37 34.92 -7.13
N ILE A 119 -1.07 33.78 -6.49
CA ILE A 119 0.30 33.28 -6.35
C ILE A 119 0.81 32.76 -7.70
N PRO A 120 2.06 33.04 -8.10
CA PRO A 120 2.61 32.57 -9.37
C PRO A 120 2.62 31.04 -9.52
N LEU A 121 2.26 30.56 -10.72
CA LEU A 121 2.15 29.13 -11.05
C LEU A 121 3.46 28.37 -10.81
N GLU A 122 4.60 28.98 -11.14
CA GLU A 122 5.93 28.39 -10.95
C GLU A 122 6.28 28.10 -9.49
N SER A 123 5.58 28.74 -8.56
CA SER A 123 5.84 28.61 -7.12
C SER A 123 4.97 27.58 -6.42
N LEU A 124 4.08 26.91 -7.14
CA LEU A 124 3.15 25.92 -6.59
C LEU A 124 3.21 24.65 -7.43
N VAL A 125 3.38 23.51 -6.77
CA VAL A 125 3.27 22.20 -7.42
C VAL A 125 2.45 21.30 -6.54
N THR A 126 1.33 20.79 -7.07
CA THR A 126 0.50 19.80 -6.38
C THR A 126 0.84 18.39 -6.88
N VAL A 127 1.20 17.49 -5.97
CA VAL A 127 1.49 16.08 -6.27
C VAL A 127 0.44 15.20 -5.63
N VAL A 128 -0.41 14.58 -6.44
CA VAL A 128 -1.38 13.58 -5.96
C VAL A 128 -0.65 12.27 -5.70
N LYS A 129 -0.88 11.67 -4.52
CA LYS A 129 -0.26 10.42 -4.11
C LYS A 129 -0.93 9.22 -4.79
N PRO A 130 -0.20 8.11 -5.05
CA PRO A 130 -0.81 6.87 -5.50
C PRO A 130 -1.64 6.23 -4.38
N GLY A 131 -2.66 5.45 -4.78
CA GLY A 131 -3.53 4.72 -3.85
C GLY A 131 -4.76 5.49 -3.37
N LEU A 132 -5.42 4.92 -2.35
CA LEU A 132 -6.62 5.44 -1.70
C LEU A 132 -6.39 5.54 -0.18
N PRO A 133 -7.03 6.49 0.54
CA PRO A 133 -7.85 7.58 -0.01
C PRO A 133 -7.02 8.57 -0.83
N THR A 134 -7.66 9.25 -1.78
CA THR A 134 -6.96 10.22 -2.64
C THR A 134 -6.46 11.38 -1.79
N THR A 135 -5.14 11.57 -1.76
CA THR A 135 -4.45 12.63 -1.02
C THR A 135 -3.41 13.30 -1.92
N ALA A 136 -3.01 14.52 -1.58
CA ALA A 136 -1.95 15.22 -2.31
C ALA A 136 -1.05 16.00 -1.36
N ASP A 137 0.15 16.31 -1.83
CA ASP A 137 1.05 17.26 -1.19
C ASP A 137 1.17 18.49 -2.10
N LEU A 138 0.95 19.68 -1.53
CA LEU A 138 1.19 20.95 -2.18
C LEU A 138 2.57 21.47 -1.77
N TYR A 139 3.47 21.57 -2.75
CA TYR A 139 4.80 22.13 -2.59
C TYR A 139 4.74 23.63 -2.89
N VAL A 140 5.11 24.44 -1.90
CA VAL A 140 5.29 25.88 -2.04
C VAL A 140 6.77 26.17 -2.25
N LEU A 141 7.10 26.53 -3.48
CA LEU A 141 8.46 26.73 -3.96
C LEU A 141 8.90 28.20 -3.82
N PRO A 142 10.19 28.46 -3.59
CA PRO A 142 10.73 29.82 -3.60
C PRO A 142 10.69 30.41 -5.03
N LEU A 143 10.30 31.69 -5.16
CA LEU A 143 10.18 32.37 -6.45
C LEU A 143 11.52 32.90 -6.99
N ASP A 144 12.55 33.05 -6.15
CA ASP A 144 13.80 33.68 -6.56
C ASP A 144 15.03 33.19 -5.78
N ARG A 145 16.17 33.27 -6.47
CA ARG A 145 17.50 32.71 -6.14
C ARG A 145 18.24 33.41 -4.99
N GLU A 146 17.63 34.40 -4.34
CA GLU A 146 18.26 35.13 -3.22
C GLU A 146 17.73 34.69 -1.85
N PRO A 147 18.59 34.18 -0.95
CA PRO A 147 18.18 33.60 0.32
C PRO A 147 17.56 34.62 1.31
N ALA A 148 17.90 35.91 1.19
CA ALA A 148 17.50 36.93 2.17
C ALA A 148 16.02 37.35 2.09
N LYS A 149 15.39 37.27 0.90
CA LYS A 149 13.97 37.63 0.70
C LYS A 149 13.03 36.41 0.84
N MET A 150 13.61 35.23 1.02
CA MET A 150 12.93 33.92 0.99
C MET A 150 11.87 33.78 2.09
N ASN A 151 12.23 34.06 3.35
CA ASN A 151 11.32 33.90 4.49
C ASN A 151 10.14 34.87 4.43
N MET A 152 10.35 36.12 4.02
CA MET A 152 9.30 37.13 4.07
C MET A 152 8.20 36.91 3.01
N PHE A 153 8.55 36.29 1.87
CA PHE A 153 7.59 36.02 0.79
C PHE A 153 6.89 34.66 0.91
N THR A 154 7.56 33.59 1.37
CA THR A 154 6.87 32.32 1.68
C THR A 154 5.84 32.51 2.81
N ASP A 155 6.21 33.28 3.82
CA ASP A 155 5.40 33.47 5.03
C ASP A 155 4.09 34.25 4.78
N LYS A 156 4.05 35.12 3.76
CA LYS A 156 2.80 35.78 3.34
C LYS A 156 1.92 34.91 2.43
N ARG A 157 2.53 34.00 1.66
CA ARG A 157 1.81 33.14 0.70
C ARG A 157 1.01 32.06 1.41
N ILE A 158 1.57 31.49 2.47
CA ILE A 158 0.95 30.37 3.20
C ILE A 158 -0.39 30.75 3.84
N PRO A 159 -0.53 31.88 4.55
CA PRO A 159 -1.82 32.34 5.06
C PRO A 159 -2.86 32.50 3.95
N ALA A 160 -2.47 33.03 2.77
CA ALA A 160 -3.38 33.17 1.64
C ALA A 160 -3.84 31.81 1.09
N ILE A 161 -2.94 30.83 1.02
CA ILE A 161 -3.25 29.45 0.63
C ILE A 161 -4.21 28.81 1.64
N ILE A 162 -3.89 28.90 2.94
CA ILE A 162 -4.72 28.36 4.02
C ILE A 162 -6.12 29.00 3.99
N GLN A 163 -6.20 30.31 3.79
CA GLN A 163 -7.46 31.02 3.68
C GLN A 163 -8.28 30.57 2.46
N ALA A 164 -7.63 30.32 1.32
CA ALA A 164 -8.30 29.83 0.12
C ALA A 164 -8.94 28.44 0.32
N PHE A 165 -8.24 27.55 1.03
CA PHE A 165 -8.77 26.24 1.39
C PHE A 165 -9.89 26.33 2.44
N ASN A 166 -9.70 27.12 3.50
CA ASN A 166 -10.70 27.32 4.54
C ASN A 166 -11.99 27.98 4.01
N GLY A 167 -11.87 28.81 2.97
CA GLY A 167 -13.01 29.40 2.27
C GLY A 167 -13.75 28.46 1.32
N ASN A 168 -13.35 27.19 1.21
CA ASN A 168 -13.87 26.22 0.24
C ASN A 168 -13.81 26.70 -1.23
N ASN A 169 -12.89 27.61 -1.54
CA ASN A 169 -12.74 28.17 -2.87
C ASN A 169 -12.01 27.23 -3.83
N VAL A 170 -11.37 26.17 -3.30
CA VAL A 170 -10.65 25.17 -4.10
C VAL A 170 -11.54 23.95 -4.31
N SER A 171 -12.37 24.02 -5.35
CA SER A 171 -13.22 22.91 -5.78
C SER A 171 -13.27 22.80 -7.29
N PHE A 172 -13.54 21.59 -7.78
CA PHE A 172 -13.72 21.31 -9.20
C PHE A 172 -14.84 20.30 -9.39
N VAL A 173 -15.28 20.12 -10.65
CA VAL A 173 -16.37 19.21 -10.98
C VAL A 173 -15.82 18.06 -11.80
N VAL A 174 -16.11 16.83 -11.40
CA VAL A 174 -15.76 15.61 -12.14
C VAL A 174 -16.93 15.15 -13.02
N ARG A 175 -16.68 14.11 -13.83
CA ARG A 175 -17.70 13.53 -14.72
C ARG A 175 -18.95 13.14 -13.91
N GLY A 176 -20.12 13.51 -14.42
CA GLY A 176 -21.40 13.30 -13.72
C GLY A 176 -21.86 14.49 -12.87
N GLY A 177 -21.20 15.65 -12.96
CA GLY A 177 -21.63 16.88 -12.27
C GLY A 177 -21.31 16.91 -10.78
N LEU A 178 -20.57 15.92 -10.29
CA LEU A 178 -20.17 15.82 -8.90
C LEU A 178 -19.08 16.85 -8.57
N ARG A 179 -19.34 17.67 -7.56
CA ARG A 179 -18.35 18.63 -7.03
C ARG A 179 -17.39 17.93 -6.07
N VAL A 180 -16.10 18.08 -6.33
CA VAL A 180 -15.00 17.63 -5.50
C VAL A 180 -14.39 18.83 -4.80
N LEU A 181 -14.26 18.74 -3.48
CA LEU A 181 -13.64 19.76 -2.64
C LEU A 181 -12.22 19.33 -2.28
N VAL A 182 -11.28 20.25 -2.34
CA VAL A 182 -9.91 20.05 -1.85
C VAL A 182 -9.78 20.78 -0.53
N MET A 183 -9.28 20.10 0.48
CA MET A 183 -9.17 20.57 1.85
C MET A 183 -7.74 20.42 2.37
N LEU A 184 -7.40 21.17 3.41
CA LEU A 184 -6.20 20.88 4.18
C LEU A 184 -6.37 19.52 4.85
N ALA A 185 -5.39 18.64 4.68
CA ALA A 185 -5.40 17.37 5.39
C ALA A 185 -5.10 17.63 6.87
N ASP A 186 -5.87 17.00 7.75
CA ASP A 186 -5.54 16.97 9.17
C ASP A 186 -4.23 16.16 9.32
N PRO A 187 -3.15 16.74 9.85
CA PRO A 187 -1.88 16.04 10.05
C PRO A 187 -2.02 14.78 10.92
N ASN A 188 -3.10 14.66 11.70
CA ASN A 188 -3.37 13.49 12.55
C ASN A 188 -4.27 12.42 11.89
N ALA A 189 -4.95 12.70 10.78
CA ALA A 189 -5.89 11.75 10.18
C ALA A 189 -5.23 10.44 9.69
N GLY A 190 -3.95 10.50 9.30
CA GLY A 190 -3.19 9.33 8.84
C GLY A 190 -2.82 8.32 9.94
N TYR A 191 -2.75 8.75 11.20
CA TYR A 191 -2.43 7.85 12.34
C TYR A 191 -3.68 7.17 12.93
N HIS A 192 -4.86 7.77 12.77
CA HIS A 192 -6.10 7.22 13.33
C HIS A 192 -6.78 6.17 12.44
N ALA A 193 -6.43 6.09 11.15
CA ALA A 193 -7.10 5.20 10.20
C ALA A 193 -6.83 3.70 10.43
N THR A 194 -5.77 3.32 11.15
CA THR A 194 -5.42 1.89 11.31
C THR A 194 -5.15 1.46 12.76
N PHE A 195 -4.71 2.36 13.65
CA PHE A 195 -4.32 1.98 15.03
C PHE A 195 -4.97 2.81 16.15
N GLY A 196 -5.77 3.83 15.82
CA GLY A 196 -6.25 4.83 16.79
C GLY A 196 -7.77 5.05 16.81
N SER A 197 -8.57 4.22 16.15
CA SER A 197 -10.03 4.36 16.20
C SER A 197 -10.56 3.82 17.54
N PRO A 198 -11.55 4.46 18.18
CA PRO A 198 -12.20 3.94 19.39
C PRO A 198 -12.73 2.50 19.22
N GLY A 199 -13.09 2.12 17.99
CA GLY A 199 -13.51 0.76 17.65
C GLY A 199 -12.39 -0.27 17.68
N PHE A 200 -11.14 0.10 17.33
CA PHE A 200 -9.98 -0.79 17.44
C PHE A 200 -9.66 -1.12 18.89
N TRP A 201 -9.71 -0.13 19.79
CA TRP A 201 -9.52 -0.36 21.23
C TRP A 201 -10.61 -1.26 21.82
N ALA A 202 -11.87 -1.09 21.38
CA ALA A 202 -12.95 -1.98 21.78
C ALA A 202 -12.71 -3.44 21.32
N LEU A 203 -12.23 -3.64 20.08
CA LEU A 203 -11.87 -4.97 19.56
C LEU A 203 -10.66 -5.59 20.29
N ALA A 204 -9.63 -4.79 20.59
CA ALA A 204 -8.46 -5.26 21.31
C ALA A 204 -8.81 -5.69 22.75
N VAL A 205 -9.62 -4.89 23.45
CA VAL A 205 -10.08 -5.19 24.82
C VAL A 205 -10.98 -6.43 24.83
N THR A 206 -11.91 -6.56 23.90
CA THR A 206 -12.77 -7.76 23.80
C THR A 206 -11.96 -9.03 23.50
N PHE A 207 -10.96 -8.94 22.62
CA PHE A 207 -10.05 -10.06 22.34
C PHE A 207 -9.21 -10.46 23.58
N ALA A 208 -8.69 -9.48 24.33
CA ALA A 208 -7.94 -9.74 25.55
C ALA A 208 -8.82 -10.42 26.63
N ILE A 209 -10.06 -9.95 26.81
CA ILE A 209 -11.02 -10.57 27.74
C ILE A 209 -11.34 -12.00 27.31
N SER A 210 -11.51 -12.24 26.01
CA SER A 210 -11.75 -13.58 25.46
C SER A 210 -10.62 -14.56 25.79
N ILE A 211 -9.35 -14.16 25.58
CA ILE A 211 -8.19 -15.00 25.91
C ILE A 211 -8.14 -15.31 27.40
N ILE A 212 -8.38 -14.32 28.26
CA ILE A 212 -8.36 -14.51 29.72
C ILE A 212 -9.49 -15.46 30.15
N ALA A 213 -10.70 -15.30 29.59
CA ALA A 213 -11.83 -16.16 29.89
C ALA A 213 -11.57 -17.62 29.43
N THR A 214 -11.10 -17.82 28.21
CA THR A 214 -10.77 -19.14 27.67
C THR A 214 -9.63 -19.79 28.45
N GLY A 215 -8.57 -19.05 28.75
CA GLY A 215 -7.44 -19.51 29.58
C GLY A 215 -7.89 -19.91 30.99
N SER A 216 -8.78 -19.14 31.60
CA SER A 216 -9.36 -19.44 32.91
C SER A 216 -10.21 -20.72 32.89
N ILE A 217 -11.00 -20.94 31.84
CA ILE A 217 -11.80 -22.17 31.66
C ILE A 217 -10.89 -23.39 31.49
N ILE A 218 -9.81 -23.26 30.71
CA ILE A 218 -8.82 -24.33 30.50
C ILE A 218 -8.12 -24.65 31.81
N LEU A 219 -7.64 -23.65 32.54
CA LEU A 219 -6.96 -23.84 33.82
C LEU A 219 -7.90 -24.44 34.87
N TYR A 220 -9.17 -24.01 34.89
CA TYR A 220 -10.21 -24.61 35.72
C TYR A 220 -10.49 -26.07 35.35
N LYS A 221 -10.57 -26.39 34.04
CA LYS A 221 -10.70 -27.77 33.53
C LYS A 221 -9.49 -28.64 33.89
N PHE A 222 -8.29 -28.08 33.88
CA PHE A 222 -7.06 -28.78 34.18
C PHE A 222 -6.90 -29.04 35.68
N LYS A 223 -7.19 -28.04 36.54
CA LYS A 223 -7.21 -28.19 37.99
C LYS A 223 -8.17 -29.29 38.47
N ARG A 224 -9.35 -29.44 37.85
CA ARG A 224 -10.28 -30.53 38.19
C ARG A 224 -9.90 -31.91 37.64
N LYS A 225 -8.94 -31.99 36.72
CA LYS A 225 -8.46 -33.26 36.15
C LYS A 225 -7.20 -33.81 36.85
N LEU A 226 -6.72 -33.16 37.91
CA LEU A 226 -5.58 -33.60 38.73
C LEU A 226 -5.93 -33.85 40.22
N PRO A 227 -6.94 -34.68 40.58
CA PRO A 227 -6.98 -35.26 41.91
C PRO A 227 -6.20 -36.59 41.92
N GLY A 228 -5.11 -36.62 42.69
CA GLY A 228 -4.69 -37.84 43.38
C GLY A 228 -4.01 -38.92 42.53
N SER A 229 -2.70 -38.76 42.40
CA SER A 229 -1.74 -39.87 42.43
C SER A 229 -2.19 -41.02 43.34
N ARG A 230 -2.56 -42.17 42.75
CA ARG A 230 -2.55 -43.47 43.44
C ARG A 230 -1.91 -44.49 42.50
N ASN A 231 -0.59 -44.41 42.43
CA ASN A 231 0.24 -45.43 41.83
C ASN A 231 0.20 -46.68 42.71
N VAL A 232 -0.02 -47.83 42.06
CA VAL A 232 0.78 -49.05 42.19
C VAL A 232 0.85 -49.61 43.61
N TYR A 233 0.10 -50.69 43.88
CA TYR A 233 0.49 -51.89 44.66
C TYR A 233 -0.78 -52.71 44.97
N ALA A 234 -0.99 -53.77 44.18
CA ALA A 234 -1.73 -55.01 44.47
C ALA A 234 -2.05 -55.66 43.09
N GLN A 235 -1.28 -56.66 42.66
CA GLN A 235 -1.55 -58.09 42.89
C GLN A 235 -2.13 -58.69 41.59
N MET A 236 -1.29 -59.21 40.68
CA MET A 236 -0.79 -60.59 40.61
C MET A 236 -1.89 -61.67 40.64
N HIS A 237 -1.74 -62.63 39.71
CA HIS A 237 -2.49 -63.89 39.48
C HIS A 237 -3.79 -63.77 38.66
N ASN A 238 -3.92 -64.38 37.46
CA ASN A 238 -4.07 -65.82 37.13
C ASN A 238 -5.28 -66.39 37.90
N GLU A 239 -6.23 -67.17 37.39
CA GLU A 239 -6.28 -68.19 36.33
C GLU A 239 -7.78 -68.48 36.02
N LYS A 240 -8.08 -69.12 34.86
CA LYS A 240 -9.23 -69.98 34.48
C LYS A 240 -10.59 -69.82 35.24
N GLU A 241 -11.71 -69.62 34.56
CA GLU A 241 -12.60 -70.62 33.91
C GLU A 241 -13.40 -69.90 32.79
N GLN A 242 -13.40 -70.29 31.52
CA GLN A 242 -13.98 -71.45 30.85
C GLN A 242 -15.51 -71.60 30.99
N GLU A 243 -16.26 -71.03 30.04
CA GLU A 243 -17.40 -71.67 29.34
C GLU A 243 -17.76 -70.77 28.13
N MET A 244 -17.37 -71.09 26.89
CA MET A 244 -18.15 -71.91 25.96
C MET A 244 -19.65 -71.57 26.05
N THR A 245 -20.26 -70.88 25.08
CA THR A 245 -20.74 -71.54 23.85
C THR A 245 -21.26 -70.50 22.83
N SER A 246 -20.96 -70.78 21.56
CA SER A 246 -21.59 -70.28 20.32
C SER A 246 -23.08 -70.75 20.24
N PRO A 247 -23.95 -70.41 19.25
CA PRO A 247 -23.62 -69.80 17.96
C PRO A 247 -24.68 -68.87 17.28
N VAL A 248 -24.27 -68.37 16.11
CA VAL A 248 -25.07 -68.19 14.88
C VAL A 248 -26.16 -67.10 14.86
N ASN A 249 -25.97 -66.13 13.97
CA ASN A 249 -27.07 -65.42 13.34
C ASN A 249 -26.79 -65.31 11.84
N HIS A 250 -27.57 -66.04 11.04
CA HIS A 250 -27.63 -65.91 9.59
C HIS A 250 -28.98 -65.27 9.23
N SER A 251 -28.93 -64.16 8.50
CA SER A 251 -29.99 -63.83 7.56
C SER A 251 -29.37 -63.13 6.34
N GLU A 252 -29.35 -63.87 5.25
CA GLU A 252 -29.11 -63.39 3.88
C GLU A 252 -30.43 -63.01 3.22
N ALA A 253 -30.42 -61.90 2.48
CA ALA A 253 -31.27 -61.53 1.34
C ALA A 253 -30.87 -60.08 0.97
N THR A 254 -30.40 -59.68 -0.22
CA THR A 254 -30.64 -60.19 -1.57
C THR A 254 -29.53 -59.67 -2.51
N GLN A 255 -29.14 -60.55 -3.44
CA GLN A 255 -28.44 -60.43 -4.73
C GLN A 255 -28.78 -59.16 -5.55
N ASN A 256 -28.11 -58.67 -6.58
CA ASN A 256 -26.87 -58.89 -7.35
C ASN A 256 -26.82 -57.68 -8.32
N ILE A 257 -25.64 -57.20 -8.73
CA ILE A 257 -25.26 -56.93 -10.14
C ILE A 257 -23.85 -56.32 -10.17
N ILE A 258 -23.09 -56.84 -11.12
CA ILE A 258 -21.66 -56.72 -11.41
C ILE A 258 -21.35 -55.34 -12.02
N GLN A 259 -20.17 -54.76 -11.72
CA GLN A 259 -19.11 -54.43 -12.71
C GLN A 259 -18.19 -53.28 -12.25
N GLY A 260 -16.95 -53.66 -11.91
CA GLY A 260 -15.69 -52.92 -12.11
C GLY A 260 -15.54 -51.47 -11.64
N SER A 261 -14.69 -51.23 -10.64
CA SER A 261 -14.02 -49.93 -10.48
C SER A 261 -12.61 -50.10 -9.96
N HIS A 262 -11.65 -49.72 -10.81
CA HIS A 262 -10.25 -49.58 -10.49
C HIS A 262 -10.01 -48.34 -9.63
N SER A 263 -9.07 -48.49 -8.71
CA SER A 263 -8.48 -47.45 -7.87
C SER A 263 -8.12 -46.17 -8.64
N GLY A 264 -8.47 -45.01 -8.09
CA GLY A 264 -8.10 -43.69 -8.62
C GLY A 264 -8.19 -42.62 -7.54
N VAL A 265 -7.02 -42.17 -7.07
CA VAL A 265 -6.84 -41.05 -6.14
C VAL A 265 -7.14 -39.73 -6.87
N VAL A 266 -7.91 -38.83 -6.23
CA VAL A 266 -8.18 -37.48 -6.73
C VAL A 266 -7.32 -36.45 -5.99
N LEU A 267 -6.38 -35.84 -6.70
CA LEU A 267 -5.79 -34.53 -6.38
C LEU A 267 -6.54 -33.48 -7.21
N SER A 268 -7.18 -32.52 -6.53
CA SER A 268 -7.78 -31.35 -7.18
C SER A 268 -6.80 -30.19 -7.11
N ILE A 269 -6.19 -29.85 -8.25
CA ILE A 269 -5.61 -28.53 -8.51
C ILE A 269 -6.50 -27.92 -9.57
N ASN A 270 -7.32 -26.94 -9.17
CA ASN A 270 -8.13 -26.20 -10.12
C ASN A 270 -7.28 -25.06 -10.71
N SER A 271 -6.94 -25.23 -11.99
CA SER A 271 -6.40 -24.21 -12.87
C SER A 271 -7.36 -24.10 -14.06
N ARG A 272 -7.74 -22.86 -14.38
CA ARG A 272 -8.43 -22.29 -15.57
C ARG A 272 -9.54 -21.34 -15.08
N GLU A 273 -9.80 -20.18 -15.66
CA GLU A 273 -9.38 -19.63 -16.95
C GLU A 273 -9.56 -18.10 -16.93
N LEU A 274 -8.65 -17.43 -17.62
CA LEU A 274 -8.80 -16.08 -18.16
C LEU A 274 -9.99 -16.02 -19.10
N HIS A 275 -10.84 -15.00 -18.98
CA HIS A 275 -11.56 -14.45 -20.12
C HIS A 275 -11.44 -12.91 -20.17
N SER A 276 -10.86 -12.51 -21.30
CA SER A 276 -10.78 -11.21 -21.94
C SER A 276 -12.01 -10.29 -21.84
N TYR A 277 -11.77 -8.98 -21.86
CA TYR A 277 -12.46 -8.07 -22.79
C TYR A 277 -11.49 -6.96 -23.28
N LEU A 278 -11.13 -7.05 -24.56
CA LEU A 278 -10.84 -5.90 -25.43
C LEU A 278 -12.12 -5.60 -26.23
N THR A 279 -12.39 -4.32 -26.45
CA THR A 279 -13.12 -3.66 -27.55
C THR A 279 -13.25 -2.20 -27.11
N SER A 280 -13.02 -1.16 -27.92
CA SER A 280 -12.64 -0.96 -29.32
C SER A 280 -11.98 0.41 -29.40
#